data_AF-A0A0F9LEZ9-F1
#
_entry.id   AF-A0A0F9LEZ9-F1
#
_cell.length_a   1.000
_cell.length_b   1.000
_cell.length_c   1.000
_cell.angle_alpha   90.00
_cell.angle_beta   90.00
_cell.angle_gamma   90.00
#
_symmetry.space_group_name_H-M   'P 1'
#
loop_
_entity.id
_entity.type
_entity.pdbx_description
1 polymer ?
#
loop_
_entity_poly.entity_id
_entity_poly.type
_entity_poly.pdbx_seq_one_letter_code
_entity_poly.pdbx_strand_id
1 'polypeptide(L)'
;MGKKAQKTPQYKQSLDRVIELSDRTGLPWPQRPKDFGDETYEFPQDITVLSPKHLGRLQSRLAGWDGYVQRLLGLADVDLDLMQNSFNILLAEKMSMLQSNGSSRKLKDTLKAQALSEVPELKEAAYGLAEKAALVKMLKAQKSIYDTQRHAASREQSRRADELRMRPA
;
A
#
# COMPACT_ATOMS: atom_id res chain seq x y z
N MET A 1 14.39 25.89 29.40
CA MET A 1 13.49 24.76 29.07
C MET A 1 13.97 24.12 27.78
N GLY A 2 14.70 23.01 27.86
CA GLY A 2 15.20 22.30 26.68
C GLY A 2 14.09 21.43 26.08
N LYS A 3 13.70 21.69 24.82
CA LYS A 3 12.85 20.78 24.05
C LYS A 3 13.59 19.45 23.94
N LYS A 4 13.14 18.42 24.66
CA LYS A 4 13.60 17.04 24.44
C LYS A 4 13.28 16.70 22.98
N ALA A 5 14.31 16.53 22.15
CA ALA A 5 14.14 16.02 20.80
C ALA A 5 13.40 14.68 20.90
N GLN A 6 12.20 14.61 20.32
CA GLN A 6 11.45 13.37 20.19
C GLN A 6 12.32 12.41 19.39
N LYS A 7 12.88 11.40 20.07
CA LYS A 7 13.62 10.32 19.40
C LYS A 7 12.66 9.66 18.40
N THR A 8 13.09 9.56 17.15
CA THR A 8 12.34 8.88 16.10
C THR A 8 11.99 7.45 16.57
N PRO A 9 10.71 7.03 16.54
CA PRO A 9 10.30 5.69 16.95
C PRO A 9 11.13 4.59 16.26
N GLN A 10 11.47 3.53 16.99
CA GLN A 10 12.36 2.46 16.51
C GLN A 10 11.85 1.80 15.21
N TYR A 11 10.53 1.70 15.02
CA TYR A 11 9.96 1.15 13.80
C TYR A 11 10.23 2.03 12.56
N LYS A 12 10.23 3.37 12.71
CA LYS A 12 10.54 4.29 11.60
C LYS A 12 12.01 4.15 11.19
N GLN A 13 12.91 3.98 12.15
CA GLN A 13 14.32 3.68 11.86
C GLN A 13 14.49 2.32 11.17
N SER A 14 13.62 1.35 11.45
CA SER A 14 13.58 0.08 10.73
C SER A 14 13.05 0.24 9.31
N LEU A 15 12.04 1.08 9.09
CA LEU A 15 11.52 1.40 7.76
C LEU A 15 12.60 2.03 6.88
N ASP A 16 13.31 3.03 7.39
CA ASP A 16 14.42 3.69 6.66
C ASP A 16 15.50 2.67 6.26
N ARG A 17 15.83 1.74 7.16
CA ARG A 17 16.78 0.66 6.87
C ARG A 17 16.28 -0.32 5.81
N VAL A 18 14.99 -0.65 5.80
CA VAL A 18 14.42 -1.52 4.77
C VAL A 18 14.47 -0.83 3.40
N ILE A 19 14.19 0.47 3.35
CA ILE A 19 14.31 1.26 2.12
C ILE A 19 15.77 1.25 1.64
N GLU A 20 16.74 1.51 2.52
CA GLU A 20 18.16 1.47 2.18
C GLU A 20 18.61 0.08 1.67
N LEU A 21 18.18 -1.00 2.34
CA LEU A 21 18.46 -2.36 1.91
C LEU A 21 17.87 -2.66 0.55
N SER A 22 16.67 -2.15 0.27
CA SER A 22 16.06 -2.25 -1.05
C SER A 22 16.85 -1.50 -2.11
N ASP A 23 17.33 -0.29 -1.82
CA ASP A 23 18.08 0.51 -2.78
C ASP A 23 19.42 -0.14 -3.17
N ARG A 24 20.03 -0.89 -2.24
CA ARG A 24 21.25 -1.70 -2.51
C ARG A 24 21.06 -2.79 -3.56
N THR A 25 19.83 -3.20 -3.84
CA THR A 25 19.56 -4.18 -4.91
C THR A 25 19.83 -3.60 -6.30
N GLY A 26 19.89 -2.27 -6.43
CA GLY A 26 20.08 -1.58 -7.71
C GLY A 26 18.89 -1.68 -8.66
N LEU A 27 17.76 -2.23 -8.20
CA LEU A 27 16.55 -2.36 -9.02
C LEU A 27 15.83 -1.00 -9.10
N PRO A 28 15.51 -0.51 -10.31
CA PRO A 28 14.84 0.76 -10.45
C PRO A 28 13.39 0.67 -9.99
N TRP A 29 13.00 1.59 -9.13
CA TRP A 29 11.60 1.76 -8.72
C TRP A 29 10.79 2.52 -9.77
N PRO A 30 9.57 2.07 -10.10
CA PRO A 30 8.65 2.84 -10.94
C PRO A 30 8.42 4.22 -10.33
N GLN A 31 8.63 5.26 -11.13
CA GLN A 31 8.34 6.64 -10.71
C GLN A 31 6.89 6.98 -11.01
N ARG A 32 6.34 7.98 -10.30
CA ARG A 32 5.04 8.53 -10.64
C ARG A 32 5.05 8.94 -12.13
N PRO A 33 4.14 8.43 -12.97
CA PRO A 33 4.11 8.80 -14.37
C PRO A 33 3.87 10.31 -14.52
N LYS A 34 4.83 11.05 -15.13
CA LYS A 34 4.79 12.52 -15.26
C LYS A 34 4.07 12.98 -16.54
N ASP A 35 4.25 12.24 -17.63
CA ASP A 35 3.80 12.67 -18.98
C ASP A 35 2.32 12.39 -19.28
N PHE A 36 1.58 11.90 -18.29
CA PHE A 36 0.17 11.52 -18.43
C PHE A 36 -0.81 12.45 -17.69
N GLY A 37 -0.33 13.61 -17.22
CA GLY A 37 -1.13 14.74 -16.76
C GLY A 37 -1.52 14.73 -15.28
N ASP A 38 -1.53 15.93 -14.69
CA ASP A 38 -2.10 16.28 -13.37
C ASP A 38 -3.64 16.43 -13.40
N GLU A 39 -4.27 16.12 -14.53
CA GLU A 39 -5.72 16.21 -14.72
C GLU A 39 -6.35 14.82 -14.60
N THR A 40 -7.37 14.75 -13.74
CA THR A 40 -8.37 13.69 -13.57
C THR A 40 -8.18 12.44 -14.45
N TYR A 41 -7.91 11.32 -13.79
CA TYR A 41 -7.89 10.00 -14.42
C TYR A 41 -9.28 9.67 -14.98
N GLU A 42 -9.47 9.85 -16.30
CA GLU A 42 -10.67 9.43 -17.01
C GLU A 42 -10.37 8.19 -17.87
N PHE A 43 -10.93 7.06 -17.46
CA PHE A 43 -11.02 5.89 -18.33
C PHE A 43 -12.24 6.08 -19.25
N PRO A 44 -12.11 5.89 -20.58
CA PRO A 44 -13.22 6.12 -21.50
C PRO A 44 -14.38 5.18 -21.19
N GLN A 45 -15.62 5.71 -21.24
CA GLN A 45 -16.83 4.91 -21.05
C GLN A 45 -16.98 3.83 -22.13
N ASP A 46 -16.57 4.14 -23.36
CA ASP A 46 -16.49 3.20 -24.46
C ASP A 46 -15.06 3.16 -25.00
N ILE A 47 -14.44 1.98 -24.93
CA ILE A 47 -13.06 1.77 -25.41
C ILE A 47 -13.01 1.47 -26.92
N THR A 48 -14.13 1.06 -27.51
CA THR A 48 -14.20 0.62 -28.91
C THR A 48 -14.05 1.79 -29.89
N VAL A 49 -14.40 3.00 -29.45
CA VAL A 49 -14.27 4.24 -30.25
C VAL A 49 -12.85 4.78 -30.34
N LEU A 50 -11.92 4.29 -29.50
CA LEU A 50 -10.54 4.78 -29.51
C LEU A 50 -9.83 4.40 -30.81
N SER A 51 -9.03 5.29 -31.38
CA SER A 51 -8.12 4.89 -32.48
C SER A 51 -6.98 3.99 -31.97
N PRO A 52 -6.33 3.16 -32.81
CA PRO A 52 -5.24 2.28 -32.38
C PRO A 52 -4.10 3.00 -31.65
N LYS A 53 -3.75 4.21 -32.10
CA LYS A 53 -2.74 5.07 -31.46
C LYS A 53 -3.17 5.47 -30.04
N HIS A 54 -4.44 5.83 -29.85
CA HIS A 54 -4.97 6.18 -28.53
C HIS A 54 -5.08 4.96 -27.61
N LEU A 55 -5.44 3.79 -28.15
CA LEU A 55 -5.48 2.54 -27.39
C LEU A 55 -4.09 2.14 -26.87
N GLY A 56 -3.05 2.20 -27.72
CA GLY A 56 -1.67 1.93 -27.30
C GLY A 56 -1.13 2.93 -26.26
N ARG A 57 -1.48 4.21 -26.39
CA ARG A 57 -1.15 5.23 -25.38
C ARG A 57 -1.86 4.96 -24.05
N LEU A 58 -3.14 4.57 -24.08
CA LEU A 58 -3.91 4.20 -22.90
C LEU A 58 -3.29 2.98 -22.20
N GLN A 59 -2.93 1.94 -22.92
CA GLN A 59 -2.26 0.75 -22.35
C GLN A 59 -0.92 1.10 -21.70
N SER A 60 -0.11 1.93 -22.35
CA SER A 60 1.17 2.37 -21.80
C SER A 60 0.98 3.19 -20.52
N ARG A 61 -0.03 4.07 -20.49
CA ARG A 61 -0.44 4.82 -19.29
C ARG A 61 -0.86 3.89 -18.15
N LEU A 62 -1.72 2.92 -18.44
CA LEU A 62 -2.21 1.93 -17.46
C LEU A 62 -1.07 1.10 -16.88
N ALA A 63 -0.11 0.67 -17.70
CA ALA A 63 1.06 -0.06 -17.25
C ALA A 63 1.95 0.79 -16.32
N GLY A 64 2.15 2.07 -16.64
CA GLY A 64 2.92 2.99 -15.79
C GLY A 64 2.26 3.21 -14.42
N TRP A 65 0.94 3.43 -14.40
CA TRP A 65 0.18 3.61 -13.15
C TRP A 65 0.08 2.32 -12.32
N ASP A 66 -0.12 1.16 -12.94
CA ASP A 66 -0.09 -0.13 -12.25
C ASP A 66 1.26 -0.38 -11.59
N GLY A 67 2.38 -0.19 -12.31
CA GLY A 67 3.72 -0.32 -11.72
C GLY A 67 3.96 0.67 -10.57
N TYR A 68 3.49 1.91 -10.69
CA TYR A 68 3.62 2.90 -9.62
C TYR A 68 2.77 2.55 -8.39
N VAL A 69 1.52 2.11 -8.55
CA VAL A 69 0.69 1.66 -7.44
C VAL A 69 1.26 0.40 -6.79
N GLN A 70 1.83 -0.54 -7.54
CA GLN A 70 2.53 -1.69 -6.98
C GLN A 70 3.68 -1.27 -6.06
N ARG A 71 4.48 -0.27 -6.46
CA ARG A 71 5.52 0.31 -5.60
C ARG A 71 4.92 0.89 -4.32
N LEU A 72 3.90 1.74 -4.45
CA LEU A 72 3.25 2.37 -3.28
C LEU A 72 2.67 1.32 -2.34
N LEU A 73 2.05 0.27 -2.89
CA LEU A 73 1.50 -0.84 -2.13
C LEU A 73 2.59 -1.58 -1.36
N GLY A 74 3.70 -1.91 -2.01
CA GLY A 74 4.84 -2.55 -1.34
C GLY A 74 5.40 -1.72 -0.19
N LEU A 75 5.53 -0.40 -0.37
CA LEU A 75 5.97 0.50 0.71
C LEU A 75 4.96 0.56 1.87
N ALA A 76 3.66 0.62 1.56
CA ALA A 76 2.60 0.67 2.55
C ALA A 76 2.46 -0.64 3.35
N ASP A 77 2.59 -1.79 2.68
CA ASP A 77 2.56 -3.12 3.31
C ASP A 77 3.76 -3.27 4.27
N VAL A 78 4.97 -2.90 3.85
CA VAL A 78 6.17 -2.94 4.72
C VAL A 78 6.04 -2.03 5.95
N ASP A 79 5.56 -0.80 5.76
CA ASP A 79 5.34 0.14 6.87
C ASP A 79 4.29 -0.40 7.86
N LEU A 80 3.18 -0.94 7.34
CA LEU A 80 2.15 -1.60 8.16
C LEU A 80 2.71 -2.79 8.95
N ASP A 81 3.47 -3.69 8.31
CA ASP A 81 4.02 -4.89 8.94
C ASP A 81 5.02 -4.54 10.04
N LEU A 82 5.93 -3.59 9.79
CA LEU A 82 6.91 -3.14 10.78
C LEU A 82 6.23 -2.50 11.99
N MET A 83 5.22 -1.66 11.74
CA MET A 83 4.44 -1.04 12.80
C MET A 83 3.64 -2.09 13.59
N GLN A 84 3.05 -3.07 12.92
CA GLN A 84 2.23 -4.12 13.52
C GLN A 84 3.07 -5.02 14.43
N ASN A 85 4.26 -5.39 13.97
CA ASN A 85 5.21 -6.17 14.76
C ASN A 85 5.68 -5.40 16.00
N SER A 86 6.04 -4.12 15.83
CA SER A 86 6.47 -3.26 16.94
C SER A 86 5.35 -3.09 17.98
N PHE A 87 4.12 -2.88 17.53
CA PHE A 87 2.93 -2.80 18.38
C PHE A 87 2.70 -4.12 19.14
N ASN A 88 2.77 -5.27 18.46
CA ASN A 88 2.54 -6.57 19.06
C ASN A 88 3.56 -6.89 20.16
N ILE A 89 4.84 -6.55 19.96
CA ILE A 89 5.90 -6.73 20.97
C ILE A 89 5.59 -5.90 22.21
N LEU A 90 5.38 -4.60 22.05
CA LEU A 90 5.10 -3.69 23.18
C LEU A 90 3.82 -4.08 23.92
N LEU A 91 2.78 -4.47 23.18
CA LEU A 91 1.53 -4.94 23.77
C LEU A 91 1.75 -6.22 24.58
N ALA A 92 2.49 -7.19 24.05
CA ALA A 92 2.79 -8.44 24.74
C ALA A 92 3.60 -8.22 26.02
N GLU A 93 4.62 -7.36 25.98
CA GLU A 93 5.41 -6.97 27.15
C GLU A 93 4.52 -6.37 28.25
N LYS A 94 3.62 -5.44 27.89
CA LYS A 94 2.71 -4.83 28.86
C LYS A 94 1.67 -5.79 29.40
N MET A 95 1.09 -6.64 28.56
CA MET A 95 0.16 -7.67 29.01
C MET A 95 0.84 -8.66 29.96
N SER A 96 2.11 -9.01 29.72
CA SER A 96 2.89 -9.87 30.62
C SER A 96 3.10 -9.22 31.98
N MET A 97 3.52 -7.95 32.03
CA MET A 97 3.67 -7.20 33.28
C MET A 97 2.34 -7.11 34.07
N LEU A 98 1.24 -6.83 33.39
CA LEU A 98 -0.09 -6.74 34.00
C LEU A 98 -0.63 -8.08 34.52
N GLN A 99 -0.21 -9.19 33.90
CA GLN A 99 -0.53 -10.54 34.35
C GLN A 99 0.32 -10.94 35.57
N SER A 100 1.60 -10.59 35.60
CA SER A 100 2.51 -10.88 36.71
C SER A 100 2.18 -10.09 37.98
N ASN A 101 1.61 -8.89 37.84
CA ASN A 101 1.22 -8.04 38.98
C ASN A 101 -0.16 -8.37 39.58
N GLY A 102 -0.88 -9.35 39.02
CA GLY A 102 -2.20 -9.78 39.48
C GLY A 102 -2.15 -11.09 40.27
N SER A 103 -3.03 -11.25 41.26
CA SER A 103 -3.17 -12.50 42.02
C SER A 103 -3.91 -13.61 41.26
N SER A 104 -4.59 -13.28 40.16
CA SER A 104 -5.38 -14.22 39.35
C SER A 104 -5.06 -14.10 37.85
N ARG A 105 -5.27 -15.20 37.11
CA ARG A 105 -5.12 -15.23 35.65
C ARG A 105 -6.20 -14.37 35.01
N LYS A 106 -5.80 -13.28 34.34
CA LYS A 106 -6.71 -12.39 33.63
C LYS A 106 -6.95 -12.89 32.21
N LEU A 107 -8.12 -12.60 31.66
CA LEU A 107 -8.42 -12.88 30.26
C LEU A 107 -7.56 -12.00 29.34
N LYS A 108 -7.21 -12.54 28.17
CA LYS A 108 -6.36 -11.87 27.18
C LYS A 108 -6.94 -10.51 26.74
N ASP A 109 -8.24 -10.45 26.51
CA ASP A 109 -8.90 -9.22 26.04
C ASP A 109 -8.94 -8.15 27.13
N THR A 110 -9.10 -8.55 28.40
CA THR A 110 -9.02 -7.63 29.55
C THR A 110 -7.61 -7.05 29.70
N LEU A 111 -6.59 -7.89 29.59
CA LEU A 111 -5.18 -7.45 29.63
C LEU A 111 -4.86 -6.48 28.48
N LYS A 112 -5.37 -6.76 27.27
CA LYS A 112 -5.20 -5.89 26.10
C LYS A 112 -5.87 -4.53 26.31
N ALA A 113 -7.13 -4.52 26.77
CA ALA A 113 -7.85 -3.27 27.06
C ALA A 113 -7.14 -2.45 28.14
N GLN A 114 -6.66 -3.11 29.20
CA GLN A 114 -5.91 -2.47 30.27
C GLN A 114 -4.58 -1.90 29.76
N ALA A 115 -3.81 -2.65 28.98
CA ALA A 115 -2.55 -2.18 28.38
C ALA A 115 -2.76 -0.96 27.47
N LEU A 116 -3.82 -0.95 26.65
CA LEU A 116 -4.16 0.19 25.79
C LEU A 116 -4.65 1.41 26.60
N SER A 117 -5.25 1.19 27.76
CA SER A 117 -5.68 2.26 28.66
C SER A 117 -4.51 2.90 29.41
N GLU A 118 -3.51 2.10 29.80
CA GLU A 118 -2.38 2.56 30.62
C GLU A 118 -1.21 3.12 29.80
N VAL A 119 -1.12 2.79 28.51
CA VAL A 119 -0.02 3.23 27.64
C VAL A 119 -0.57 4.00 26.44
N PRO A 120 -0.59 5.35 26.50
CA PRO A 120 -1.06 6.21 25.42
C PRO A 120 -0.41 5.91 24.07
N GLU A 121 0.88 5.57 24.06
CA GLU A 121 1.64 5.26 22.85
C GLU A 121 1.11 4.00 22.15
N LEU A 122 0.63 2.99 22.89
CA LEU A 122 0.00 1.81 22.30
C LEU A 122 -1.35 2.18 21.68
N LYS A 123 -2.11 3.08 22.31
CA LYS A 123 -3.38 3.55 21.77
C LYS A 123 -3.19 4.34 20.47
N GLU A 124 -2.22 5.26 20.43
CA GLU A 124 -1.86 5.99 19.21
C GLU A 124 -1.38 5.05 18.10
N ALA A 125 -0.54 4.07 18.45
CA ALA A 125 -0.07 3.07 17.50
C ALA A 125 -1.23 2.23 16.93
N ALA A 126 -2.25 1.90 17.73
CA ALA A 126 -3.43 1.20 17.25
C ALA A 126 -4.22 2.00 16.20
N TYR A 127 -4.35 3.32 16.36
CA TYR A 127 -4.96 4.19 15.34
C TYR A 127 -4.10 4.26 14.08
N GLY A 128 -2.78 4.46 14.24
CA GLY A 128 -1.87 4.47 13.10
C GLY A 128 -1.89 3.16 12.30
N LEU A 129 -2.01 2.01 12.96
CA LEU A 129 -2.20 0.72 12.28
C LEU A 129 -3.49 0.68 11.45
N ALA A 130 -4.59 1.19 11.99
CA ALA A 130 -5.85 1.26 11.27
C ALA A 130 -5.75 2.16 10.02
N GLU A 131 -5.07 3.31 10.13
CA GLU A 131 -4.82 4.20 9.00
C GLU A 131 -3.97 3.54 7.91
N LYS A 132 -2.89 2.85 8.29
CA LYS A 132 -2.01 2.15 7.36
C LYS A 132 -2.71 0.98 6.68
N ALA A 133 -3.52 0.22 7.42
CA ALA A 133 -4.35 -0.84 6.86
C ALA A 133 -5.39 -0.29 5.86
N ALA A 134 -6.00 0.86 6.16
CA ALA A 134 -6.91 1.55 5.24
C ALA A 134 -6.18 1.99 3.96
N LEU A 135 -4.97 2.55 4.08
CA LEU A 135 -4.14 2.94 2.92
C LEU A 135 -3.83 1.73 2.02
N VAL A 136 -3.38 0.62 2.60
CA VAL A 136 -3.15 -0.64 1.86
C VAL A 136 -4.41 -1.08 1.11
N LYS A 137 -5.58 -1.02 1.77
CA LYS A 137 -6.87 -1.38 1.15
C LYS A 137 -7.19 -0.46 -0.04
N MET A 138 -6.96 0.85 0.09
CA MET A 138 -7.17 1.81 -1.00
C MET A 138 -6.24 1.52 -2.19
N LEU A 139 -4.97 1.26 -1.93
CA LEU A 139 -3.98 0.96 -2.98
C LEU A 139 -4.30 -0.37 -3.70
N LYS A 140 -4.75 -1.40 -2.97
CA LYS A 140 -5.24 -2.66 -3.57
C LYS A 140 -6.44 -2.43 -4.48
N ALA A 141 -7.38 -1.56 -4.07
CA ALA A 141 -8.52 -1.20 -4.91
C ALA A 141 -8.07 -0.45 -6.19
N GLN A 142 -7.16 0.52 -6.05
CA GLN A 142 -6.60 1.24 -7.21
C GLN A 142 -5.88 0.30 -8.18
N LYS A 143 -5.07 -0.63 -7.66
CA LYS A 143 -4.40 -1.65 -8.49
C LYS A 143 -5.42 -2.48 -9.28
N SER A 144 -6.46 -2.98 -8.61
CA SER A 144 -7.53 -3.76 -9.24
C SER A 144 -8.25 -3.00 -10.37
N ILE A 145 -8.46 -1.69 -10.20
CA ILE A 145 -9.01 -0.81 -11.23
C ILE A 145 -8.10 -0.78 -12.46
N TYR A 146 -6.79 -0.55 -12.28
CA TYR A 146 -5.84 -0.51 -13.38
C TYR A 146 -5.69 -1.87 -14.09
N ASP A 147 -5.68 -2.98 -13.33
CA ASP A 147 -5.65 -4.33 -13.91
C ASP A 147 -6.88 -4.57 -14.79
N THR A 148 -8.08 -4.28 -14.26
CA THR A 148 -9.35 -4.44 -14.98
C THR A 148 -9.37 -3.66 -16.29
N GLN A 149 -8.93 -2.40 -16.23
CA GLN A 149 -8.88 -1.50 -17.37
C GLN A 149 -7.83 -1.91 -18.40
N ARG A 150 -6.67 -2.39 -17.94
CA ARG A 150 -5.63 -2.93 -18.82
C ARG A 150 -6.11 -4.17 -19.55
N HIS A 151 -6.83 -5.05 -18.87
CA HIS A 151 -7.45 -6.22 -19.50
C HIS A 151 -8.50 -5.82 -20.54
N ALA A 152 -9.34 -4.81 -20.26
CA ALA A 152 -10.30 -4.31 -21.23
C ALA A 152 -9.60 -3.77 -22.50
N ALA A 153 -8.56 -2.95 -22.33
CA ALA A 153 -7.77 -2.41 -23.44
C ALA A 153 -7.05 -3.50 -24.24
N SER A 154 -6.49 -4.50 -23.55
CA SER A 154 -5.85 -5.65 -24.20
C SER A 154 -6.83 -6.48 -25.02
N ARG A 155 -8.04 -6.74 -24.50
CA ARG A 155 -9.08 -7.48 -25.24
C ARG A 155 -9.50 -6.77 -26.51
N GLU A 156 -9.69 -5.45 -26.44
CA GLU A 156 -10.05 -4.64 -27.61
C GLU A 156 -8.94 -4.64 -28.67
N GLN A 157 -7.68 -4.59 -28.26
CA GLN A 157 -6.55 -4.70 -29.18
C GLN A 157 -6.53 -6.06 -29.88
N SER A 158 -6.73 -7.15 -29.13
CA SER A 158 -6.79 -8.50 -29.70
C SER A 158 -7.94 -8.63 -30.70
N ARG A 159 -9.15 -8.15 -30.35
CA ARG A 159 -10.32 -8.15 -31.23
C ARG A 159 -10.01 -7.49 -32.58
N ARG A 160 -9.38 -6.30 -32.56
CA ARG A 160 -9.00 -5.58 -33.79
C ARG A 160 -7.95 -6.31 -34.61
N ALA A 161 -6.98 -6.97 -33.94
CA ALA A 161 -5.97 -7.74 -34.63
C ALA A 161 -6.58 -8.96 -35.34
N ASP A 162 -7.55 -9.63 -34.71
CA ASP A 162 -8.27 -10.75 -35.31
C ASP A 162 -9.18 -10.28 -36.46
N GLU A 163 -9.88 -9.15 -36.32
CA GLU A 163 -10.65 -8.55 -37.42
C GLU A 163 -9.78 -8.21 -38.63
N LEU A 164 -8.58 -7.68 -38.41
CA LEU A 164 -7.64 -7.38 -39.49
C LEU A 164 -7.18 -8.65 -40.22
N ARG A 165 -6.97 -9.75 -39.49
CA ARG A 165 -6.58 -11.06 -40.04
C ARG A 165 -7.71 -11.73 -40.83
N MET A 166 -8.94 -11.51 -40.43
CA MET A 166 -10.13 -12.13 -41.03
C MET A 166 -10.71 -11.32 -42.19
N ARG A 167 -10.17 -10.14 -42.49
CA ARG A 167 -10.58 -9.36 -43.68
C ARG A 167 -10.04 -10.04 -44.95
N PRO A 168 -10.92 -10.45 -45.89
CA PRO A 168 -10.46 -10.88 -47.21
C PRO A 168 -9.79 -9.70 -47.92
N ALA A 169 -8.75 -10.01 -48.71
CA ALA A 169 -7.98 -9.04 -49.49
C ALA A 169 -8.85 -8.25 -50.48
#